data_AF-A0ABD1IZM1-F1
#
_entry.id   AF-A0ABD1IZM1-F1
#
_cell.length_a   1.000
_cell.length_b   1.000
_cell.length_c   1.000
_cell.angle_alpha   90.00
_cell.angle_beta   90.00
_cell.angle_gamma   90.00
#
_symmetry.space_group_name_H-M   'P 1'
#
loop_
_entity.id
_entity.type
_entity.pdbx_description
1 polymer ?
#
loop_
_entity_poly.entity_id
_entity_poly.type
_entity_poly.pdbx_seq_one_letter_code
_entity_poly.pdbx_strand_id
1 'polypeptide(L)'
;MSYMWHSSRAVQIGTLQWLSCNSTQIYHTNTFRHIHSLSRLSSFQIKQIRQQCFRHGNKRHYTDSAKKTVRIGCASGFWGDTATSVPQLIYGGNVDFLVFDYLSEITMSLLTAAKAKVPNLGYAPDFVLSAIAPFIKDIHKKGIRVVSNAGGVNPLACAAALQEVAQKASLDLKIAVVTGDDLMPQKDSLGEVRVADTDGQKALPKTLHSMNSYLGAMPIKRCLDLGADIVVTGRCVDSAVVLGPLMHSFGWDQSNHDLLAAGSLAGHLVECGAQSTGGIFTDWHQVPDWDNMGFPVVECSADGSFTLSKPPRTGGLVSFGTVAEQLVYEIGDPRRYLLPDVTCDFSQVTITEVPGAEGVAVKVSGARGLPPSADYKVCATYMDGFRATAVCPVGGPRAAEKGRRTAESIIKRVRRIFKQLGMEDFSSVNIQILGAEDTYGPHASGRSTREAVIWMAVHHRQKKALEMFAREIAPAGTGMAPGLTGIVGGRPRVSPVLKPFFFLHPKVEVKVDIHLNGELVETFTEVTLASASKAALSSPPTSETPDTSTDLPSGPHNYRLEDLAYTRSGDKGDSANIGETSPYFSHCTTAAPGGFISSQKSYFFP
;
A
#
# COMPACT_ATOMS: atom_id res chain seq x y z
N MET A 1 16.20 17.13 37.55
CA MET A 1 17.57 16.58 37.56
C MET A 1 17.95 16.33 36.11
N SER A 2 18.32 17.34 35.32
CA SER A 2 19.56 18.14 35.34
C SER A 2 20.80 17.25 35.36
N TYR A 3 21.46 17.07 34.22
CA TYR A 3 22.79 17.65 33.97
C TYR A 3 23.08 17.76 32.46
N MET A 4 23.49 18.97 32.11
CA MET A 4 24.07 19.43 30.85
C MET A 4 25.59 19.37 31.00
N TRP A 5 26.33 19.15 29.91
CA TRP A 5 27.63 19.79 29.69
C TRP A 5 27.78 20.20 28.22
N HIS A 6 28.14 21.47 28.03
CA HIS A 6 28.57 22.12 26.80
C HIS A 6 30.03 22.54 27.01
N SER A 7 30.83 22.55 25.95
CA SER A 7 31.90 23.54 25.81
C SER A 7 32.23 23.78 24.34
N SER A 8 31.93 25.00 23.87
CA SER A 8 32.39 25.58 22.62
C SER A 8 33.58 26.50 22.90
N ARG A 9 34.51 26.63 21.94
CA ARG A 9 35.34 27.84 21.78
C ARG A 9 35.22 28.34 20.35
N ALA A 10 34.83 29.60 20.21
CA ALA A 10 34.83 30.36 18.97
C ALA A 10 36.07 31.27 18.92
N VAL A 11 36.63 31.50 17.74
CA VAL A 11 37.44 32.69 17.40
C VAL A 11 37.09 33.14 15.97
N GLN A 12 37.10 34.46 15.81
CA GLN A 12 36.54 35.35 14.80
C GLN A 12 37.26 35.46 13.43
N ILE A 13 36.45 35.80 12.42
CA ILE A 13 36.56 36.88 11.40
C ILE A 13 37.85 37.00 10.55
N GLY A 14 37.66 36.98 9.22
CA GLY A 14 38.58 37.55 8.23
C GLY A 14 37.97 37.62 6.83
N THR A 15 37.54 38.81 6.41
CA THR A 15 37.12 39.20 5.06
C THR A 15 38.34 39.46 4.17
N LEU A 16 38.35 39.09 2.87
CA LEU A 16 38.85 39.91 1.72
C LEU A 16 38.95 39.13 0.39
N GLN A 17 38.20 39.64 -0.61
CA GLN A 17 38.49 39.88 -2.04
C GLN A 17 39.59 39.13 -2.83
N TRP A 18 39.15 38.65 -4.01
CA TRP A 18 39.72 38.79 -5.38
C TRP A 18 41.23 38.95 -5.57
N LEU A 19 41.83 38.08 -6.39
CA LEU A 19 42.58 38.45 -7.61
C LEU A 19 42.98 37.22 -8.46
N SER A 20 42.77 37.38 -9.75
CA SER A 20 43.28 36.62 -10.89
C SER A 20 44.82 36.52 -10.96
N CYS A 21 45.39 35.48 -11.57
CA CYS A 21 46.10 35.58 -12.87
C CYS A 21 46.74 34.24 -13.32
N ASN A 22 46.47 33.89 -14.58
CA ASN A 22 47.30 33.28 -15.63
C ASN A 22 48.67 32.67 -15.30
N SER A 23 48.99 31.54 -15.96
CA SER A 23 49.90 31.47 -17.14
C SER A 23 50.27 30.00 -17.49
N THR A 24 49.85 29.46 -18.65
CA THR A 24 50.63 29.16 -19.90
C THR A 24 51.56 27.92 -19.81
N GLN A 25 51.80 27.01 -20.79
CA GLN A 25 51.92 27.01 -22.26
C GLN A 25 51.84 25.54 -22.79
N ILE A 26 51.13 25.25 -23.90
CA ILE A 26 51.60 24.94 -25.29
C ILE A 26 52.06 23.49 -25.57
N TYR A 27 51.39 22.82 -26.53
CA TYR A 27 52.00 22.33 -27.79
C TYR A 27 50.96 22.39 -28.94
N HIS A 28 51.44 22.87 -30.08
CA HIS A 28 50.70 23.24 -31.30
C HIS A 28 51.14 22.36 -32.48
N THR A 29 50.48 22.58 -33.63
CA THR A 29 50.74 22.17 -35.04
C THR A 29 49.92 20.96 -35.49
N ASN A 30 49.30 20.90 -36.69
CA ASN A 30 49.10 21.75 -37.88
C ASN A 30 47.90 21.07 -38.62
N THR A 31 47.04 21.63 -39.48
CA THR A 31 47.24 22.53 -40.62
C THR A 31 45.86 22.95 -41.18
N PHE A 32 45.76 24.17 -41.67
CA PHE A 32 44.62 24.79 -42.37
C PHE A 32 44.35 24.20 -43.77
N ARG A 33 43.09 24.25 -44.26
CA ARG A 33 42.73 24.87 -45.56
C ARG A 33 41.22 25.03 -45.81
N HIS A 34 40.87 26.28 -46.13
CA HIS A 34 39.74 26.79 -46.92
C HIS A 34 38.28 26.63 -46.46
N ILE A 35 37.76 27.72 -45.90
CA ILE A 35 36.36 28.14 -45.97
C ILE A 35 36.21 29.08 -47.17
N HIS A 36 35.36 28.73 -48.12
CA HIS A 36 34.63 29.68 -48.97
C HIS A 36 33.32 29.01 -49.44
N SER A 37 32.27 29.82 -49.52
CA SER A 37 30.94 29.51 -50.07
C SER A 37 29.90 28.90 -49.10
N LEU A 38 29.35 29.76 -48.24
CA LEU A 38 28.00 29.60 -47.72
C LEU A 38 27.03 30.24 -48.72
N SER A 39 26.34 29.41 -49.51
CA SER A 39 25.08 29.81 -50.10
C SER A 39 24.16 28.60 -50.34
N ARG A 40 23.03 28.62 -49.63
CA ARG A 40 21.77 27.90 -49.89
C ARG A 40 21.78 26.37 -49.68
N LEU A 41 21.49 25.96 -48.45
CA LEU A 41 20.75 24.71 -48.20
C LEU A 41 19.34 25.09 -47.74
N SER A 42 18.33 24.56 -48.42
CA SER A 42 16.93 24.81 -48.10
C SER A 42 16.54 24.09 -46.79
N SER A 43 15.49 24.58 -46.14
CA SER A 43 14.87 24.02 -44.92
C SER A 43 14.47 22.53 -45.03
N PHE A 44 14.58 21.93 -46.21
CA PHE A 44 14.28 20.52 -46.47
C PHE A 44 15.46 19.58 -46.14
N GLN A 45 16.72 19.98 -46.33
CA GLN A 45 17.88 19.12 -46.09
C GLN A 45 18.27 19.00 -44.61
N ILE A 46 17.93 20.00 -43.78
CA ILE A 46 18.09 19.93 -42.31
C ILE A 46 17.09 18.94 -41.69
N LYS A 47 15.93 18.71 -42.31
CA LYS A 47 14.95 17.69 -41.88
C LYS A 47 15.43 16.26 -42.16
N GLN A 48 16.15 16.03 -43.27
CA GLN A 48 16.66 14.68 -43.59
C GLN A 48 17.86 14.26 -42.71
N ILE A 49 18.75 15.18 -42.34
CA ILE A 49 19.86 14.86 -41.42
C ILE A 49 19.34 14.65 -39.99
N ARG A 50 18.29 15.37 -39.55
CA ARG A 50 17.59 15.07 -38.29
C ARG A 50 16.87 13.72 -38.31
N GLN A 51 16.36 13.26 -39.46
CA GLN A 51 15.72 11.94 -39.57
C GLN A 51 16.72 10.77 -39.62
N GLN A 52 17.97 10.99 -40.03
CA GLN A 52 18.99 9.92 -40.04
C GLN A 52 19.69 9.72 -38.70
N CYS A 53 19.81 10.75 -37.84
CA CYS A 53 20.36 10.59 -36.49
C CYS A 53 19.39 9.95 -35.48
N PHE A 54 18.10 9.81 -35.80
CA PHE A 54 17.10 9.10 -34.96
C PHE A 54 17.01 7.58 -35.24
N ARG A 55 17.85 7.04 -36.14
CA ARG A 55 17.79 5.62 -36.54
C ARG A 55 18.80 4.69 -35.85
N HIS A 56 19.61 5.20 -34.92
CA HIS A 56 20.45 4.38 -34.03
C HIS A 56 19.90 4.41 -32.60
N GLY A 57 18.63 4.05 -32.44
CA GLY A 57 18.13 3.65 -31.12
C GLY A 57 18.74 2.30 -30.77
N ASN A 58 19.53 2.23 -29.69
CA ASN A 58 19.84 0.97 -29.04
C ASN A 58 18.50 0.27 -28.78
N LYS A 59 18.16 -0.75 -29.57
CA LYS A 59 16.99 -1.60 -29.29
C LYS A 59 17.27 -2.26 -27.94
N ARG A 60 16.61 -1.76 -26.91
CA ARG A 60 16.62 -2.36 -25.58
C ARG A 60 16.03 -3.76 -25.73
N HIS A 61 16.86 -4.78 -25.56
CA HIS A 61 16.40 -6.16 -25.52
C HIS A 61 15.77 -6.38 -24.15
N TYR A 62 14.51 -5.98 -24.02
CA TYR A 62 13.63 -6.68 -23.11
C TYR A 62 13.59 -8.13 -23.55
N THR A 63 13.61 -9.06 -22.61
CA THR A 63 13.50 -10.47 -22.96
C THR A 63 12.18 -10.66 -23.72
N ASP A 64 12.32 -10.93 -25.01
CA ASP A 64 11.23 -11.07 -25.97
C ASP A 64 10.42 -12.35 -25.67
N SER A 65 9.17 -12.33 -26.15
CA SER A 65 7.98 -13.19 -26.02
C SER A 65 8.11 -14.73 -26.03
N ALA A 66 9.15 -15.31 -25.44
CA ALA A 66 9.32 -16.77 -25.31
C ALA A 66 9.92 -17.20 -23.95
N LYS A 67 9.81 -16.37 -22.91
CA LYS A 67 10.14 -16.84 -21.57
C LYS A 67 9.06 -17.79 -21.06
N LYS A 68 9.47 -18.96 -20.58
CA LYS A 68 8.58 -19.90 -19.88
C LYS A 68 8.01 -19.30 -18.59
N THR A 69 8.75 -18.38 -17.95
CA THR A 69 8.41 -17.77 -16.67
C THR A 69 8.73 -16.28 -16.62
N VAL A 70 8.01 -15.54 -15.79
CA VAL A 70 8.19 -14.10 -15.52
C VAL A 70 8.41 -13.90 -14.03
N ARG A 71 9.48 -13.19 -13.65
CA ARG A 71 9.80 -12.92 -12.24
C ARG A 71 9.39 -11.50 -11.85
N ILE A 72 8.58 -11.38 -10.81
CA ILE A 72 8.07 -10.09 -10.33
C ILE A 72 8.38 -9.96 -8.84
N GLY A 73 8.99 -8.84 -8.46
CA GLY A 73 9.24 -8.49 -7.06
C GLY A 73 8.48 -7.23 -6.68
N CYS A 74 7.79 -7.26 -5.54
CA CYS A 74 7.10 -6.09 -5.01
C CYS A 74 7.99 -5.39 -3.98
N ALA A 75 8.24 -4.10 -4.18
CA ALA A 75 9.20 -3.33 -3.40
C ALA A 75 8.56 -2.39 -2.37
N SER A 76 7.24 -2.47 -2.17
CA SER A 76 6.55 -1.66 -1.14
C SER A 76 5.20 -2.28 -0.80
N GLY A 77 4.76 -2.10 0.45
CA GLY A 77 3.39 -2.39 0.88
C GLY A 77 2.49 -1.18 1.09
N PHE A 78 3.07 0.01 1.28
CA PHE A 78 2.35 1.27 1.51
C PHE A 78 3.31 2.47 1.42
N TRP A 79 2.77 3.70 1.34
CA TRP A 79 3.60 4.90 1.46
C TRP A 79 4.13 5.10 2.88
N GLY A 80 5.45 4.91 3.02
CA GLY A 80 6.16 4.94 4.31
C GLY A 80 6.92 3.64 4.60
N ASP A 81 6.78 2.63 3.74
CA ASP A 81 7.57 1.40 3.79
C ASP A 81 9.05 1.66 3.45
N THR A 82 9.91 0.69 3.77
CA THR A 82 11.36 0.81 3.58
C THR A 82 11.78 0.82 2.11
N ALA A 83 12.69 1.72 1.74
CA ALA A 83 13.32 1.74 0.42
C ALA A 83 14.43 0.67 0.27
N THR A 84 14.83 -0.01 1.35
CA THR A 84 15.85 -1.08 1.31
C THR A 84 15.39 -2.31 0.52
N SER A 85 14.08 -2.42 0.26
CA SER A 85 13.49 -3.46 -0.56
C SER A 85 13.94 -3.43 -2.03
N VAL A 86 14.27 -2.24 -2.55
CA VAL A 86 14.66 -2.06 -3.96
C VAL A 86 16.01 -2.74 -4.28
N PRO A 87 17.11 -2.45 -3.56
CA PRO A 87 18.39 -3.08 -3.89
C PRO A 87 18.37 -4.60 -3.73
N GLN A 88 17.67 -5.18 -2.75
CA GLN A 88 17.57 -6.65 -2.64
C GLN A 88 16.89 -7.27 -3.87
N LEU A 89 15.87 -6.63 -4.44
CA LEU A 89 15.11 -7.16 -5.58
C LEU A 89 15.90 -6.97 -6.88
N ILE A 90 16.54 -5.81 -7.04
CA ILE A 90 17.40 -5.52 -8.20
C ILE A 90 18.61 -6.45 -8.22
N TYR A 91 19.31 -6.62 -7.10
CA TYR A 91 20.59 -7.34 -7.07
C TYR A 91 20.44 -8.84 -6.75
N GLY A 92 19.47 -9.23 -5.93
CA GLY A 92 19.24 -10.62 -5.51
C GLY A 92 17.98 -11.27 -6.10
N GLY A 93 16.93 -10.50 -6.39
CA GLY A 93 15.63 -11.05 -6.82
C GLY A 93 15.59 -11.61 -8.25
N ASN A 94 16.52 -11.16 -9.11
CA ASN A 94 16.55 -11.48 -10.55
C ASN A 94 15.19 -11.25 -11.22
N VAL A 95 14.61 -10.09 -10.97
CA VAL A 95 13.26 -9.74 -11.42
C VAL A 95 13.25 -9.20 -12.85
N ASP A 96 12.18 -9.50 -13.58
CA ASP A 96 11.84 -8.87 -14.85
C ASP A 96 11.07 -7.56 -14.64
N PHE A 97 10.19 -7.58 -13.63
CA PHE A 97 9.39 -6.44 -13.21
C PHE A 97 9.63 -6.13 -11.74
N LEU A 98 9.87 -4.85 -11.46
CA LEU A 98 9.88 -4.29 -10.12
C LEU A 98 8.59 -3.51 -9.93
N VAL A 99 7.72 -4.00 -9.06
CA VAL A 99 6.41 -3.39 -8.82
C VAL A 99 6.36 -2.72 -7.46
N PHE A 100 5.47 -1.75 -7.32
CA PHE A 100 5.31 -1.01 -6.07
C PHE A 100 3.84 -0.70 -5.82
N ASP A 101 3.35 -1.13 -4.67
CA ASP A 101 2.08 -0.68 -4.10
C ASP A 101 2.33 0.33 -2.98
N TYR A 102 1.83 1.56 -3.17
CA TYR A 102 2.00 2.69 -2.26
C TYR A 102 0.69 3.16 -1.63
N LEU A 103 -0.46 2.81 -2.22
CA LEU A 103 -1.69 3.52 -1.94
C LEU A 103 -2.55 2.72 -0.96
N SER A 104 -2.70 3.23 0.26
CA SER A 104 -3.84 2.92 1.12
C SER A 104 -4.96 3.96 0.96
N GLU A 105 -6.14 3.66 1.46
CA GLU A 105 -7.30 4.56 1.39
C GLU A 105 -7.01 5.93 2.05
N ILE A 106 -6.31 5.92 3.19
CA ILE A 106 -5.92 7.15 3.90
C ILE A 106 -4.84 7.92 3.15
N THR A 107 -3.95 7.21 2.43
CA THR A 107 -2.86 7.81 1.66
C THR A 107 -3.39 8.82 0.63
N MET A 108 -4.51 8.49 -0.02
CA MET A 108 -5.14 9.37 -1.01
C MET A 108 -5.46 10.74 -0.43
N SER A 109 -6.02 10.82 0.78
CA SER A 109 -6.36 12.10 1.38
C SER A 109 -5.12 12.91 1.80
N LEU A 110 -4.05 12.23 2.23
CA LEU A 110 -2.77 12.90 2.53
C LEU A 110 -2.16 13.51 1.27
N LEU A 111 -2.21 12.78 0.15
CA LEU A 111 -1.73 13.24 -1.15
C LEU A 111 -2.59 14.39 -1.70
N THR A 112 -3.92 14.33 -1.55
CA THR A 112 -4.80 15.48 -1.85
C THR A 112 -4.41 16.70 -1.03
N ALA A 113 -4.19 16.55 0.28
CA ALA A 113 -3.79 17.66 1.14
C ALA A 113 -2.41 18.23 0.74
N ALA A 114 -1.48 17.41 0.25
CA ALA A 114 -0.20 17.85 -0.29
C ALA A 114 -0.38 18.64 -1.59
N LYS A 115 -1.15 18.10 -2.56
CA LYS A 115 -1.46 18.75 -3.84
C LYS A 115 -2.17 20.10 -3.65
N ALA A 116 -3.08 20.20 -2.70
CA ALA A 116 -3.77 21.44 -2.37
C ALA A 116 -2.83 22.54 -1.85
N LYS A 117 -1.74 22.17 -1.17
CA LYS A 117 -0.71 23.11 -0.70
C LYS A 117 0.30 23.44 -1.81
N VAL A 118 0.70 22.45 -2.59
CA VAL A 118 1.69 22.57 -3.67
C VAL A 118 1.17 21.81 -4.89
N PRO A 119 0.74 22.49 -5.97
CA PRO A 119 0.06 21.85 -7.11
C PRO A 119 0.84 20.72 -7.80
N ASN A 120 2.17 20.76 -7.75
CA ASN A 120 3.04 19.74 -8.35
C ASN A 120 3.29 18.52 -7.44
N LEU A 121 2.69 18.47 -6.24
CA LEU A 121 2.67 17.28 -5.38
C LEU A 121 1.38 16.48 -5.61
N GLY A 122 1.14 15.46 -4.77
CA GLY A 122 -0.01 14.56 -4.88
C GLY A 122 0.36 13.14 -5.34
N TYR A 123 1.66 12.85 -5.44
CA TYR A 123 2.24 11.52 -5.62
C TYR A 123 3.19 11.22 -4.46
N ALA A 124 3.62 9.96 -4.30
CA ALA A 124 4.57 9.55 -3.27
C ALA A 124 6.01 9.99 -3.63
N PRO A 125 6.60 11.01 -2.98
CA PRO A 125 7.91 11.53 -3.39
C PRO A 125 9.05 10.53 -3.18
N ASP A 126 8.93 9.68 -2.16
CA ASP A 126 9.94 8.68 -1.82
C ASP A 126 10.09 7.61 -2.91
N PHE A 127 9.03 7.34 -3.68
CA PHE A 127 9.13 6.48 -4.86
C PHE A 127 10.14 7.05 -5.86
N VAL A 128 10.05 8.35 -6.16
CA VAL A 128 10.95 9.01 -7.12
C VAL A 128 12.36 9.14 -6.53
N LEU A 129 12.46 9.69 -5.33
CA LEU A 129 13.73 10.14 -4.74
C LEU A 129 14.54 9.02 -4.09
N SER A 130 13.88 8.09 -3.42
CA SER A 130 14.52 7.05 -2.61
C SER A 130 14.50 5.69 -3.31
N ALA A 131 13.41 5.34 -4.00
CA ALA A 131 13.27 4.04 -4.63
C ALA A 131 13.79 3.99 -6.08
N ILE A 132 13.56 5.02 -6.91
CA ILE A 132 13.97 4.98 -8.32
C ILE A 132 15.28 5.72 -8.57
N ALA A 133 15.43 6.97 -8.13
CA ALA A 133 16.58 7.80 -8.50
C ALA A 133 17.96 7.19 -8.19
N PRO A 134 18.20 6.55 -7.04
CA PRO A 134 19.51 5.95 -6.73
C PRO A 134 19.85 4.76 -7.64
N PHE A 135 18.84 4.04 -8.13
CA PHE A 135 19.00 2.75 -8.80
C PHE A 135 18.62 2.78 -10.29
N ILE A 136 18.17 3.92 -10.83
CA ILE A 136 17.63 4.02 -12.19
C ILE A 136 18.60 3.53 -13.28
N LYS A 137 19.91 3.74 -13.09
CA LYS A 137 20.96 3.24 -14.00
C LYS A 137 21.06 1.72 -13.99
N ASP A 138 20.96 1.10 -12.82
CA ASP A 138 21.01 -0.35 -12.68
C ASP A 138 19.72 -1.00 -13.18
N ILE A 139 18.55 -0.42 -12.87
CA ILE A 139 17.26 -0.81 -13.44
C ILE A 139 17.34 -0.78 -14.97
N HIS A 140 17.87 0.31 -15.53
CA HIS A 140 18.05 0.44 -16.97
C HIS A 140 18.99 -0.63 -17.54
N LYS A 141 20.20 -0.75 -16.98
CA LYS A 141 21.23 -1.70 -17.41
C LYS A 141 20.75 -3.15 -17.37
N LYS A 142 19.96 -3.53 -16.36
CA LYS A 142 19.41 -4.87 -16.22
C LYS A 142 18.17 -5.12 -17.06
N GLY A 143 17.60 -4.09 -17.70
CA GLY A 143 16.37 -4.24 -18.49
C GLY A 143 15.12 -4.45 -17.65
N ILE A 144 15.15 -4.10 -16.36
CA ILE A 144 13.99 -4.23 -15.45
C ILE A 144 12.96 -3.16 -15.82
N ARG A 145 11.68 -3.56 -15.91
CA ARG A 145 10.56 -2.62 -16.07
C ARG A 145 9.90 -2.34 -14.72
N VAL A 146 9.39 -1.12 -14.56
CA VAL A 146 8.80 -0.67 -13.29
C VAL A 146 7.31 -0.40 -13.45
N VAL A 147 6.49 -0.85 -12.50
CA VAL A 147 5.05 -0.53 -12.45
C VAL A 147 4.70 -0.06 -11.04
N SER A 148 4.01 1.08 -10.92
CA SER A 148 3.63 1.61 -9.61
C SER A 148 2.37 2.46 -9.61
N ASN A 149 1.58 2.34 -8.55
CA ASN A 149 0.48 3.25 -8.22
C ASN A 149 0.93 4.49 -7.40
N ALA A 150 2.24 4.72 -7.25
CA ALA A 150 2.80 5.87 -6.53
C ALA A 150 2.38 7.24 -7.08
N GLY A 151 1.73 7.30 -8.25
CA GLY A 151 1.20 8.52 -8.83
C GLY A 151 0.09 9.16 -7.99
N GLY A 152 -0.63 8.37 -7.19
CA GLY A 152 -1.64 8.88 -6.25
C GLY A 152 -2.70 9.74 -6.95
N VAL A 153 -2.89 10.98 -6.46
CA VAL A 153 -3.84 11.95 -7.06
C VAL A 153 -3.19 12.90 -8.08
N ASN A 154 -1.91 12.68 -8.42
CA ASN A 154 -1.19 13.45 -9.42
C ASN A 154 -0.16 12.59 -10.19
N PRO A 155 -0.62 11.56 -10.91
CA PRO A 155 0.27 10.62 -11.58
C PRO A 155 1.10 11.28 -12.71
N LEU A 156 0.57 12.33 -13.36
CA LEU A 156 1.32 13.11 -14.36
C LEU A 156 2.52 13.85 -13.76
N ALA A 157 2.36 14.46 -12.58
CA ALA A 157 3.49 15.13 -11.89
C ALA A 157 4.54 14.11 -11.41
N CYS A 158 4.11 12.92 -10.99
CA CYS A 158 5.02 11.83 -10.65
C CYS A 158 5.90 11.44 -11.86
N ALA A 159 5.27 11.27 -13.03
CA ALA A 159 5.99 10.95 -14.26
C ALA A 159 6.93 12.06 -14.71
N ALA A 160 6.53 13.34 -14.58
CA ALA A 160 7.43 14.46 -14.85
C ALA A 160 8.68 14.43 -13.95
N ALA A 161 8.51 14.14 -12.66
CA ALA A 161 9.63 14.00 -11.73
C ALA A 161 10.55 12.82 -12.10
N LEU A 162 9.99 11.69 -12.52
CA LEU A 162 10.77 10.55 -13.04
C LEU A 162 11.50 10.89 -14.35
N GLN A 163 10.90 11.67 -15.25
CA GLN A 163 11.56 12.15 -16.46
C GLN A 163 12.78 13.01 -16.12
N GLU A 164 12.68 13.90 -15.13
CA GLU A 164 13.85 14.67 -14.68
C GLU A 164 14.97 13.76 -14.14
N VAL A 165 14.62 12.72 -13.40
CA VAL A 165 15.60 11.73 -12.89
C VAL A 165 16.27 10.99 -14.06
N ALA A 166 15.51 10.54 -15.06
CA ALA A 166 16.03 9.88 -16.25
C ALA A 166 16.96 10.79 -17.06
N GLN A 167 16.56 12.05 -17.28
CA GLN A 167 17.38 13.05 -17.97
C GLN A 167 18.70 13.33 -17.22
N LYS A 168 18.66 13.51 -15.90
CA LYS A 168 19.87 13.67 -15.06
C LYS A 168 20.78 12.44 -15.13
N ALA A 169 20.21 11.25 -15.29
CA ALA A 169 20.96 10.02 -15.48
C ALA A 169 21.45 9.81 -16.93
N SER A 170 21.07 10.69 -17.87
CA SER A 170 21.33 10.56 -19.32
C SER A 170 20.76 9.27 -19.91
N LEU A 171 19.55 8.89 -19.45
CA LEU A 171 18.82 7.72 -19.92
C LEU A 171 17.60 8.15 -20.74
N ASP A 172 17.41 7.49 -21.87
CA ASP A 172 16.18 7.58 -22.67
C ASP A 172 15.22 6.49 -22.19
N LEU A 173 14.35 6.85 -21.24
CA LEU A 173 13.35 5.94 -20.68
C LEU A 173 11.95 6.34 -21.15
N LYS A 174 11.17 5.36 -21.58
CA LYS A 174 9.75 5.55 -21.88
C LYS A 174 8.93 5.46 -20.61
N ILE A 175 8.28 6.55 -20.23
CA ILE A 175 7.45 6.64 -19.02
C ILE A 175 6.00 6.80 -19.45
N ALA A 176 5.16 5.83 -19.11
CA ALA A 176 3.73 5.85 -19.36
C ALA A 176 2.95 6.16 -18.08
N VAL A 177 1.80 6.82 -18.24
CA VAL A 177 0.90 7.20 -17.16
C VAL A 177 -0.51 6.76 -17.47
N VAL A 178 -1.17 6.17 -16.47
CA VAL A 178 -2.60 5.87 -16.49
C VAL A 178 -3.33 6.91 -15.63
N THR A 179 -4.32 7.58 -16.20
CA THR A 179 -5.23 8.53 -15.53
C THR A 179 -6.69 8.15 -15.83
N GLY A 180 -7.63 8.72 -15.08
CA GLY A 180 -9.07 8.46 -15.22
C GLY A 180 -9.72 7.91 -13.95
N ASP A 181 -8.91 7.58 -12.94
CA ASP A 181 -9.39 7.15 -11.63
C ASP A 181 -10.06 8.28 -10.84
N ASP A 182 -9.62 9.54 -11.00
CA ASP A 182 -10.17 10.70 -10.29
C ASP A 182 -11.57 11.11 -10.80
N LEU A 183 -12.58 10.84 -9.98
CA LEU A 183 -13.99 11.19 -10.21
C LEU A 183 -14.41 12.48 -9.51
N MET A 184 -13.51 13.21 -8.86
CA MET A 184 -13.83 14.51 -8.24
C MET A 184 -14.50 15.51 -9.20
N PRO A 185 -14.13 15.59 -10.50
CA PRO A 185 -14.84 16.45 -11.46
C PRO A 185 -16.33 16.10 -11.66
N GLN A 186 -16.74 14.88 -11.34
CA GLN A 186 -18.11 14.38 -11.51
C GLN A 186 -18.95 14.45 -10.22
N LYS A 187 -18.38 14.92 -9.11
CA LYS A 187 -19.04 14.87 -7.78
C LYS A 187 -20.43 15.52 -7.75
N ASP A 188 -20.61 16.62 -8.49
CA ASP A 188 -21.85 17.40 -8.47
C ASP A 188 -22.93 16.82 -9.39
N SER A 189 -22.56 15.92 -10.31
CA SER A 189 -23.52 15.16 -11.14
C SER A 189 -23.99 13.87 -10.46
N LEU A 190 -23.32 13.42 -9.39
CA LEU A 190 -23.65 12.20 -8.68
C LEU A 190 -24.65 12.51 -7.55
N GLY A 191 -25.86 11.94 -7.65
CA GLY A 191 -26.89 12.03 -6.62
C GLY A 191 -26.70 11.00 -5.52
N GLU A 192 -27.63 10.06 -5.42
CA GLU A 192 -27.44 8.86 -4.57
C GLU A 192 -26.58 7.82 -5.29
N VAL A 193 -25.66 7.22 -4.54
CA VAL A 193 -24.73 6.21 -5.06
C VAL A 193 -24.96 4.88 -4.37
N ARG A 194 -24.71 3.78 -5.09
CA ARG A 194 -24.76 2.41 -4.54
C ARG A 194 -23.57 2.19 -3.62
N VAL A 195 -23.80 2.07 -2.32
CA VAL A 195 -22.74 1.87 -1.33
C VAL A 195 -22.09 0.51 -1.57
N ALA A 196 -20.75 0.45 -1.59
CA ALA A 196 -20.05 -0.81 -1.77
C ALA A 196 -20.34 -1.75 -0.58
N ASP A 197 -20.31 -3.05 -0.83
CA ASP A 197 -20.45 -4.09 0.21
C ASP A 197 -21.84 -4.11 0.90
N THR A 198 -22.82 -3.34 0.40
CA THR A 198 -24.22 -3.36 0.81
C THR A 198 -25.15 -3.16 -0.39
N ASP A 199 -26.41 -3.57 -0.30
CA ASP A 199 -27.42 -3.26 -1.33
C ASP A 199 -28.04 -1.86 -1.18
N GLY A 200 -27.49 -1.02 -0.30
CA GLY A 200 -28.03 0.30 0.04
C GLY A 200 -27.58 1.41 -0.91
N GLN A 201 -28.42 2.45 -1.04
CA GLN A 201 -28.04 3.72 -1.66
C GLN A 201 -27.90 4.80 -0.59
N LYS A 202 -26.90 5.68 -0.75
CA LYS A 202 -26.69 6.84 0.11
C LYS A 202 -26.24 8.04 -0.71
N ALA A 203 -26.61 9.23 -0.24
CA ALA A 203 -26.05 10.47 -0.75
C ALA A 203 -24.54 10.54 -0.46
N LEU A 204 -23.78 11.16 -1.37
CA LEU A 204 -22.36 11.43 -1.15
C LEU A 204 -22.14 12.34 0.08
N PRO A 205 -21.06 12.12 0.84
CA PRO A 205 -20.67 13.04 1.91
C PRO A 205 -20.49 14.48 1.40
N LYS A 206 -20.84 15.47 2.24
CA LYS A 206 -20.75 16.89 1.83
C LYS A 206 -19.31 17.42 1.74
N THR A 207 -18.40 16.84 2.50
CA THR A 207 -17.02 17.33 2.70
C THR A 207 -15.99 16.43 2.00
N LEU A 208 -16.25 16.07 0.75
CA LEU A 208 -15.37 15.21 -0.06
C LEU A 208 -14.01 15.88 -0.33
N HIS A 209 -12.95 15.11 -0.17
CA HIS A 209 -11.56 15.47 -0.44
C HIS A 209 -11.00 14.71 -1.65
N SER A 210 -11.37 13.44 -1.82
CA SER A 210 -10.97 12.63 -2.97
C SER A 210 -12.09 11.68 -3.34
N MET A 211 -12.10 11.23 -4.60
CA MET A 211 -13.01 10.22 -5.15
C MET A 211 -12.26 9.49 -6.25
N ASN A 212 -11.72 8.30 -5.96
CA ASN A 212 -10.86 7.60 -6.90
C ASN A 212 -11.36 6.17 -7.14
N SER A 213 -11.55 5.82 -8.41
CA SER A 213 -11.92 4.47 -8.84
C SER A 213 -10.72 3.53 -8.72
N TYR A 214 -10.94 2.30 -8.27
CA TYR A 214 -9.93 1.26 -8.35
C TYR A 214 -9.89 0.71 -9.78
N LEU A 215 -9.04 1.28 -10.62
CA LEU A 215 -8.81 0.77 -11.99
C LEU A 215 -8.17 -0.63 -11.98
N GLY A 216 -8.35 -1.35 -13.09
CA GLY A 216 -7.80 -2.69 -13.30
C GLY A 216 -6.40 -2.72 -13.94
N ALA A 217 -5.99 -3.91 -14.37
CA ALA A 217 -4.70 -4.22 -14.97
C ALA A 217 -4.62 -3.91 -16.46
N MET A 218 -5.76 -3.83 -17.17
CA MET A 218 -5.77 -3.60 -18.63
C MET A 218 -5.03 -2.34 -19.09
N PRO A 219 -5.19 -1.15 -18.44
CA PRO A 219 -4.42 0.03 -18.80
C PRO A 219 -2.90 -0.12 -18.57
N ILE A 220 -2.50 -0.84 -17.51
CA ILE A 220 -1.10 -1.13 -17.21
C ILE A 220 -0.50 -2.03 -18.30
N LYS A 221 -1.21 -3.11 -18.64
CA LYS A 221 -0.86 -4.02 -19.74
C LYS A 221 -0.66 -3.24 -21.03
N ARG A 222 -1.58 -2.33 -21.35
CA ARG A 222 -1.52 -1.51 -22.57
C ARG A 222 -0.32 -0.56 -22.57
N CYS A 223 0.02 0.05 -21.44
CA CYS A 223 1.24 0.86 -21.32
C CYS A 223 2.51 0.05 -21.62
N LEU A 224 2.58 -1.19 -21.12
CA LEU A 224 3.71 -2.10 -21.37
C LEU A 224 3.77 -2.55 -22.83
N ASP A 225 2.62 -2.79 -23.49
CA ASP A 225 2.54 -3.10 -24.93
C ASP A 225 3.08 -1.97 -25.81
N LEU A 226 2.89 -0.71 -25.39
CA LEU A 226 3.46 0.47 -26.04
C LEU A 226 4.97 0.62 -25.80
N GLY A 227 5.55 -0.31 -25.04
CA GLY A 227 6.98 -0.39 -24.74
C GLY A 227 7.40 0.54 -23.61
N ALA A 228 6.52 0.86 -22.67
CA ALA A 228 6.88 1.62 -21.48
C ALA A 228 7.93 0.87 -20.64
N ASP A 229 8.92 1.61 -20.16
CA ASP A 229 9.94 1.14 -19.24
C ASP A 229 9.50 1.33 -17.79
N ILE A 230 8.73 2.39 -17.54
CA ILE A 230 8.10 2.72 -16.26
C ILE A 230 6.64 3.03 -16.53
N VAL A 231 5.73 2.40 -15.79
CA VAL A 231 4.30 2.69 -15.78
C VAL A 231 3.92 3.27 -14.43
N VAL A 232 3.30 4.44 -14.43
CA VAL A 232 2.78 5.10 -13.23
C VAL A 232 1.26 5.21 -13.35
N THR A 233 0.55 4.81 -12.30
CA THR A 233 -0.91 4.94 -12.21
C THR A 233 -1.29 5.80 -11.01
N GLY A 234 -2.51 6.35 -11.04
CA GLY A 234 -3.23 6.79 -9.85
C GLY A 234 -3.76 5.58 -9.08
N ARG A 235 -5.02 5.64 -8.60
CA ARG A 235 -5.65 4.51 -7.92
C ARG A 235 -5.93 3.36 -8.89
N CYS A 236 -5.39 2.20 -8.57
CA CYS A 236 -5.77 0.90 -9.13
C CYS A 236 -5.97 -0.09 -7.98
N VAL A 237 -6.49 -1.29 -8.25
CA VAL A 237 -6.35 -2.38 -7.26
C VAL A 237 -4.89 -2.79 -7.12
N ASP A 238 -4.53 -3.20 -5.92
CA ASP A 238 -3.14 -3.46 -5.52
C ASP A 238 -2.52 -4.58 -6.38
N SER A 239 -3.28 -5.67 -6.58
CA SER A 239 -2.89 -6.78 -7.45
C SER A 239 -2.73 -6.42 -8.94
N ALA A 240 -3.30 -5.30 -9.43
CA ALA A 240 -3.20 -4.90 -10.83
C ALA A 240 -1.76 -4.57 -11.26
N VAL A 241 -0.92 -4.11 -10.33
CA VAL A 241 0.50 -3.80 -10.61
C VAL A 241 1.31 -5.05 -10.94
N VAL A 242 0.82 -6.24 -10.58
CA VAL A 242 1.39 -7.55 -10.92
C VAL A 242 0.64 -8.20 -12.08
N LEU A 243 -0.68 -8.15 -12.07
CA LEU A 243 -1.50 -8.73 -13.15
C LEU A 243 -1.20 -8.07 -14.50
N GLY A 244 -1.02 -6.75 -14.56
CA GLY A 244 -0.71 -6.02 -15.80
C GLY A 244 0.56 -6.53 -16.51
N PRO A 245 1.71 -6.62 -15.81
CA PRO A 245 2.90 -7.30 -16.32
C PRO A 245 2.70 -8.73 -16.81
N LEU A 246 1.91 -9.55 -16.09
CA LEU A 246 1.65 -10.94 -16.48
C LEU A 246 0.82 -11.01 -17.76
N MET A 247 -0.25 -10.21 -17.85
CA MET A 247 -1.07 -10.11 -19.06
C MET A 247 -0.25 -9.64 -20.27
N HIS A 248 0.64 -8.66 -20.07
CA HIS A 248 1.57 -8.21 -21.12
C HIS A 248 2.50 -9.33 -21.57
N SER A 249 3.15 -9.99 -20.62
CA SER A 249 4.24 -10.92 -20.90
C SER A 249 3.76 -12.24 -21.52
N PHE A 250 2.58 -12.71 -21.12
CA PHE A 250 1.99 -13.96 -21.61
C PHE A 250 0.90 -13.76 -22.65
N GLY A 251 0.53 -12.51 -22.94
CA GLY A 251 -0.53 -12.19 -23.89
C GLY A 251 -1.92 -12.60 -23.42
N TRP A 252 -2.15 -12.72 -22.11
CA TRP A 252 -3.47 -13.06 -21.57
C TRP A 252 -4.50 -11.98 -21.94
N ASP A 253 -5.67 -12.44 -22.36
CA ASP A 253 -6.81 -11.61 -22.70
C ASP A 253 -7.82 -11.51 -21.54
N GLN A 254 -8.74 -10.55 -21.65
CA GLN A 254 -9.75 -10.28 -20.61
C GLN A 254 -10.75 -11.44 -20.38
N SER A 255 -10.86 -12.37 -21.33
CA SER A 255 -11.72 -13.55 -21.22
C SER A 255 -11.03 -14.75 -20.55
N ASN A 256 -9.71 -14.71 -20.36
CA ASN A 256 -8.95 -15.75 -19.68
C ASN A 256 -9.10 -15.69 -18.15
N HIS A 257 -10.34 -15.73 -17.64
CA HIS A 257 -10.62 -15.41 -16.23
C HIS A 257 -9.80 -16.22 -15.23
N ASP A 258 -9.58 -17.52 -15.44
CA ASP A 258 -8.75 -18.34 -14.55
C ASP A 258 -7.29 -17.82 -14.47
N LEU A 259 -6.72 -17.39 -15.60
CA LEU A 259 -5.38 -16.82 -15.64
C LEU A 259 -5.34 -15.44 -14.97
N LEU A 260 -6.39 -14.63 -15.16
CA LEU A 260 -6.51 -13.34 -14.47
C LEU A 260 -6.65 -13.52 -12.95
N ALA A 261 -7.40 -14.53 -12.50
CA ALA A 261 -7.52 -14.86 -11.09
C ALA A 261 -6.19 -15.35 -10.51
N ALA A 262 -5.46 -16.19 -11.25
CA ALA A 262 -4.14 -16.66 -10.84
C ALA A 262 -3.12 -15.51 -10.77
N GLY A 263 -3.11 -14.61 -11.75
CA GLY A 263 -2.26 -13.42 -11.73
C GLY A 263 -2.64 -12.43 -10.61
N SER A 264 -3.93 -12.28 -10.34
CA SER A 264 -4.44 -11.48 -9.22
C SER A 264 -4.03 -12.07 -7.87
N LEU A 265 -4.08 -13.40 -7.73
CA LEU A 265 -3.58 -14.10 -6.55
C LEU A 265 -2.08 -13.90 -6.35
N ALA A 266 -1.29 -14.02 -7.44
CA ALA A 266 0.14 -13.73 -7.37
C ALA A 266 0.39 -12.29 -6.91
N GLY A 267 -0.40 -11.32 -7.39
CA GLY A 267 -0.37 -9.93 -6.93
C GLY A 267 -0.69 -9.79 -5.44
N HIS A 268 -1.80 -10.39 -5.01
CA HIS A 268 -2.26 -10.36 -3.63
C HIS A 268 -1.25 -10.95 -2.63
N LEU A 269 -0.47 -11.94 -3.05
CA LEU A 269 0.55 -12.54 -2.19
C LEU A 269 1.85 -11.73 -2.13
N VAL A 270 2.14 -10.86 -3.09
CA VAL A 270 3.37 -10.04 -3.06
C VAL A 270 3.16 -8.59 -2.65
N GLU A 271 1.92 -8.11 -2.67
CA GLU A 271 1.56 -6.80 -2.12
C GLU A 271 1.72 -6.74 -0.59
N CYS A 272 1.49 -5.55 -0.02
CA CYS A 272 1.61 -5.30 1.42
C CYS A 272 3.00 -5.57 2.05
N GLY A 273 4.07 -5.61 1.23
CA GLY A 273 5.46 -5.63 1.69
C GLY A 273 5.95 -7.05 2.00
N ALA A 274 6.47 -7.27 3.21
CA ALA A 274 7.11 -8.54 3.59
C ALA A 274 6.15 -9.59 4.19
N GLN A 275 4.83 -9.47 4.01
CA GLN A 275 3.86 -10.31 4.73
C GLN A 275 4.00 -11.81 4.37
N SER A 276 4.05 -12.14 3.08
CA SER A 276 4.31 -13.51 2.62
C SER A 276 5.71 -14.06 2.93
N THR A 277 6.60 -13.22 3.45
CA THR A 277 7.98 -13.56 3.81
C THR A 277 8.25 -13.42 5.32
N GLY A 278 7.19 -13.40 6.15
CA GLY A 278 7.29 -13.45 7.62
C GLY A 278 6.86 -12.17 8.34
N GLY A 279 6.47 -11.12 7.61
CA GLY A 279 5.97 -9.86 8.18
C GLY A 279 4.60 -10.01 8.83
N ILE A 280 4.50 -9.61 10.11
CA ILE A 280 3.26 -9.69 10.91
C ILE A 280 2.72 -11.14 11.00
N PHE A 281 3.57 -12.14 10.80
CA PHE A 281 3.20 -13.56 10.82
C PHE A 281 2.78 -14.04 12.22
N THR A 282 1.80 -14.95 12.35
CA THR A 282 1.39 -15.52 13.66
C THR A 282 2.60 -16.10 14.40
N ASP A 283 3.42 -16.88 13.71
CA ASP A 283 4.65 -17.46 14.27
C ASP A 283 5.87 -16.57 14.06
N TRP A 284 5.72 -15.26 14.31
CA TRP A 284 6.79 -14.25 14.18
C TRP A 284 8.11 -14.67 14.83
N HIS A 285 8.04 -15.39 15.96
CA HIS A 285 9.20 -15.85 16.73
C HIS A 285 10.07 -16.88 15.97
N GLN A 286 9.57 -17.49 14.90
CA GLN A 286 10.31 -18.39 14.02
C GLN A 286 10.99 -17.65 12.85
N VAL A 287 10.66 -16.37 12.63
CA VAL A 287 11.16 -15.59 11.50
C VAL A 287 12.54 -15.01 11.85
N PRO A 288 13.61 -15.33 11.12
CA PRO A 288 14.96 -14.82 11.42
C PRO A 288 15.21 -13.43 10.83
N ASP A 289 16.24 -12.74 11.35
CA ASP A 289 16.89 -11.55 10.77
C ASP A 289 15.94 -10.43 10.30
N TRP A 290 15.08 -9.95 11.20
CA TRP A 290 14.03 -8.95 10.90
C TRP A 290 14.58 -7.62 10.38
N ASP A 291 15.79 -7.26 10.76
CA ASP A 291 16.48 -6.05 10.32
C ASP A 291 16.79 -6.06 8.81
N ASN A 292 16.84 -7.25 8.19
CA ASN A 292 17.13 -7.44 6.77
C ASN A 292 16.05 -8.31 6.08
N MET A 293 14.78 -8.10 6.42
CA MET A 293 13.64 -8.87 5.92
C MET A 293 13.58 -8.91 4.37
N GLY A 294 13.56 -10.11 3.79
CA GLY A 294 13.44 -10.29 2.34
C GLY A 294 12.04 -9.97 1.83
N PHE A 295 11.89 -9.16 0.76
CA PHE A 295 10.57 -8.94 0.15
C PHE A 295 10.24 -10.03 -0.87
N PRO A 296 8.95 -10.33 -1.08
CA PRO A 296 8.54 -11.46 -1.90
C PRO A 296 8.89 -11.26 -3.39
N VAL A 297 9.23 -12.38 -4.03
CA VAL A 297 9.39 -12.54 -5.46
C VAL A 297 8.54 -13.71 -5.92
N VAL A 298 7.67 -13.48 -6.90
CA VAL A 298 6.94 -14.54 -7.60
C VAL A 298 7.57 -14.83 -8.94
N GLU A 299 7.75 -16.12 -9.23
CA GLU A 299 8.08 -16.61 -10.56
C GLU A 299 6.82 -17.28 -11.14
N CYS A 300 6.19 -16.61 -12.09
CA CYS A 300 4.92 -17.03 -12.68
C CYS A 300 5.15 -17.70 -14.03
N SER A 301 4.34 -18.71 -14.34
CA SER A 301 4.30 -19.40 -15.64
C SER A 301 3.09 -18.94 -16.45
N ALA A 302 3.14 -19.19 -17.77
CA ALA A 302 2.06 -18.81 -18.69
C ALA A 302 0.71 -19.51 -18.40
N ASP A 303 0.73 -20.64 -17.68
CA ASP A 303 -0.45 -21.40 -17.25
C ASP A 303 -1.10 -20.88 -15.95
N GLY A 304 -0.55 -19.80 -15.38
CA GLY A 304 -1.03 -19.19 -14.13
C GLY A 304 -0.45 -19.82 -12.86
N SER A 305 0.30 -20.92 -12.95
CA SER A 305 1.02 -21.45 -11.78
C SER A 305 2.22 -20.57 -11.43
N PHE A 306 2.52 -20.42 -10.15
CA PHE A 306 3.67 -19.64 -9.72
C PHE A 306 4.33 -20.18 -8.46
N THR A 307 5.58 -19.76 -8.24
CA THR A 307 6.34 -20.03 -7.02
C THR A 307 6.69 -18.72 -6.35
N LEU A 308 6.39 -18.60 -5.06
CA LEU A 308 6.76 -17.48 -4.20
C LEU A 308 8.06 -17.80 -3.47
N SER A 309 8.97 -16.83 -3.46
CA SER A 309 10.29 -16.91 -2.82
C SER A 309 10.70 -15.52 -2.31
N LYS A 310 11.92 -15.40 -1.79
CA LYS A 310 12.54 -14.12 -1.42
C LYS A 310 13.99 -14.05 -1.95
N PRO A 311 14.58 -12.85 -2.09
CA PRO A 311 15.97 -12.72 -2.51
C PRO A 311 16.95 -13.49 -1.60
N PRO A 312 18.02 -14.04 -2.18
CA PRO A 312 19.08 -14.70 -1.43
C PRO A 312 19.75 -13.76 -0.42
N ARG A 313 20.29 -14.32 0.68
CA ARG A 313 21.00 -13.60 1.76
C ARG A 313 20.20 -12.47 2.40
N THR A 314 18.89 -12.68 2.53
CA THR A 314 17.97 -11.84 3.29
C THR A 314 17.41 -12.61 4.48
N GLY A 315 16.92 -11.90 5.48
CA GLY A 315 16.10 -12.46 6.56
C GLY A 315 14.71 -12.88 6.09
N GLY A 316 13.83 -13.15 7.04
CA GLY A 316 12.47 -13.60 6.75
C GLY A 316 12.33 -15.10 6.51
N LEU A 317 11.08 -15.53 6.43
CA LEU A 317 10.67 -16.93 6.28
C LEU A 317 9.63 -17.04 5.17
N VAL A 318 9.83 -17.94 4.22
CA VAL A 318 8.81 -18.35 3.26
C VAL A 318 8.37 -19.76 3.63
N SER A 319 7.09 -19.92 3.94
CA SER A 319 6.48 -21.19 4.36
C SER A 319 5.02 -21.26 3.92
N PHE A 320 4.39 -22.41 4.12
CA PHE A 320 2.93 -22.53 4.00
C PHE A 320 2.23 -21.46 4.84
N GLY A 321 2.61 -21.30 6.12
CA GLY A 321 1.95 -20.39 7.05
C GLY A 321 2.00 -18.93 6.61
N THR A 322 3.18 -18.45 6.19
CA THR A 322 3.33 -17.04 5.76
C THR A 322 2.52 -16.72 4.50
N VAL A 323 2.45 -17.66 3.56
CA VAL A 323 1.67 -17.49 2.32
C VAL A 323 0.17 -17.67 2.57
N ALA A 324 -0.22 -18.59 3.45
CA ALA A 324 -1.61 -18.86 3.78
C ALA A 324 -2.25 -17.70 4.57
N GLU A 325 -1.52 -17.04 5.47
CA GLU A 325 -2.01 -15.83 6.14
C GLU A 325 -2.23 -14.69 5.17
N GLN A 326 -1.30 -14.48 4.26
CA GLN A 326 -1.45 -13.44 3.25
C GLN A 326 -2.65 -13.75 2.34
N LEU A 327 -2.86 -15.01 1.96
CA LEU A 327 -4.00 -15.43 1.13
C LEU A 327 -5.36 -15.02 1.73
N VAL A 328 -5.49 -14.99 3.06
CA VAL A 328 -6.74 -14.66 3.74
C VAL A 328 -6.80 -13.21 4.23
N TYR A 329 -5.79 -12.40 3.92
CA TYR A 329 -5.71 -11.00 4.34
C TYR A 329 -6.72 -10.14 3.58
N GLU A 330 -7.60 -9.43 4.29
CA GLU A 330 -8.58 -8.49 3.71
C GLU A 330 -9.53 -9.09 2.65
N ILE A 331 -9.67 -10.41 2.63
CA ILE A 331 -10.60 -11.12 1.75
C ILE A 331 -11.90 -11.39 2.50
N GLY A 332 -12.99 -10.76 2.04
CA GLY A 332 -14.33 -10.93 2.60
C GLY A 332 -14.92 -12.31 2.36
N ASP A 333 -15.11 -12.68 1.10
CA ASP A 333 -15.56 -14.02 0.66
C ASP A 333 -14.49 -14.60 -0.27
N PRO A 334 -13.75 -15.65 0.13
CA PRO A 334 -12.69 -16.23 -0.68
C PRO A 334 -13.21 -16.88 -1.97
N ARG A 335 -14.50 -17.18 -2.11
CA ARG A 335 -15.10 -17.68 -3.36
C ARG A 335 -15.52 -16.58 -4.32
N ARG A 336 -15.53 -15.34 -3.83
CA ARG A 336 -16.07 -14.19 -4.54
C ARG A 336 -15.30 -12.92 -4.21
N TYR A 337 -13.98 -12.98 -4.38
CA TYR A 337 -13.14 -11.81 -4.23
C TYR A 337 -13.25 -10.92 -5.49
N LEU A 338 -13.94 -9.79 -5.34
CA LEU A 338 -14.31 -8.91 -6.46
C LEU A 338 -13.15 -7.98 -6.82
N LEU A 339 -12.54 -8.19 -7.98
CA LEU A 339 -11.57 -7.29 -8.58
C LEU A 339 -12.11 -6.69 -9.89
N PRO A 340 -11.57 -5.55 -10.36
CA PRO A 340 -12.01 -4.92 -11.59
C PRO A 340 -11.85 -5.84 -12.81
N ASP A 341 -10.78 -6.61 -12.90
CA ASP A 341 -10.50 -7.44 -14.08
C ASP A 341 -11.18 -8.82 -14.01
N VAL A 342 -11.46 -9.33 -12.82
CA VAL A 342 -11.96 -10.70 -12.61
C VAL A 342 -12.63 -10.83 -11.22
N THR A 343 -13.66 -11.66 -11.12
CA THR A 343 -14.15 -12.14 -9.81
C THR A 343 -13.40 -13.42 -9.47
N CYS A 344 -12.60 -13.43 -8.40
CA CYS A 344 -11.75 -14.55 -8.04
C CYS A 344 -12.43 -15.53 -7.05
N ASP A 345 -12.22 -16.82 -7.29
CA ASP A 345 -12.45 -17.90 -6.34
C ASP A 345 -11.10 -18.51 -5.94
N PHE A 346 -10.73 -18.30 -4.68
CA PHE A 346 -9.52 -18.81 -4.04
C PHE A 346 -9.80 -20.00 -3.12
N SER A 347 -11.03 -20.51 -3.05
CA SER A 347 -11.39 -21.59 -2.12
C SER A 347 -10.78 -22.95 -2.44
N GLN A 348 -10.23 -23.11 -3.64
CA GLN A 348 -9.53 -24.31 -4.10
C GLN A 348 -8.02 -24.06 -4.33
N VAL A 349 -7.49 -22.96 -3.80
CA VAL A 349 -6.06 -22.67 -3.88
C VAL A 349 -5.28 -23.71 -3.09
N THR A 350 -4.24 -24.22 -3.72
CA THR A 350 -3.27 -25.16 -3.14
C THR A 350 -1.96 -24.42 -2.88
N ILE A 351 -1.39 -24.66 -1.71
CA ILE A 351 -0.12 -24.08 -1.26
C ILE A 351 0.78 -25.26 -0.90
N THR A 352 1.95 -25.35 -1.54
CA THR A 352 2.88 -26.46 -1.31
C THR A 352 4.30 -25.94 -1.22
N GLU A 353 4.98 -26.24 -0.12
CA GLU A 353 6.40 -25.96 0.04
C GLU A 353 7.23 -26.84 -0.91
N VAL A 354 8.18 -26.20 -1.58
CA VAL A 354 9.09 -26.84 -2.54
C VAL A 354 10.52 -26.36 -2.31
N PRO A 355 11.55 -27.13 -2.71
CA PRO A 355 12.92 -26.66 -2.67
C PRO A 355 13.10 -25.40 -3.52
N GLY A 356 13.65 -24.34 -2.90
CA GLY A 356 14.01 -23.07 -3.53
C GLY A 356 15.53 -22.86 -3.53
N ALA A 357 15.98 -21.82 -4.24
CA ALA A 357 17.41 -21.54 -4.41
C ALA A 357 18.19 -21.32 -3.09
N GLU A 358 17.53 -20.83 -2.04
CA GLU A 358 18.12 -20.64 -0.70
C GLU A 358 17.27 -21.25 0.42
N GLY A 359 16.64 -22.40 0.16
CA GLY A 359 15.86 -23.13 1.17
C GLY A 359 14.49 -23.49 0.67
N VAL A 360 13.45 -22.89 1.25
CA VAL A 360 12.05 -23.16 0.91
C VAL A 360 11.50 -22.07 -0.02
N ALA A 361 10.80 -22.49 -1.05
CA ALA A 361 9.89 -21.67 -1.84
C ALA A 361 8.49 -22.29 -1.76
N VAL A 362 7.46 -21.53 -2.14
CA VAL A 362 6.08 -22.00 -2.03
C VAL A 362 5.42 -21.96 -3.39
N LYS A 363 5.03 -23.13 -3.90
CA LYS A 363 4.24 -23.25 -5.12
C LYS A 363 2.77 -23.01 -4.80
N VAL A 364 2.12 -22.15 -5.58
CA VAL A 364 0.70 -21.81 -5.42
C VAL A 364 -0.02 -22.01 -6.75
N SER A 365 -1.21 -22.61 -6.70
CA SER A 365 -2.06 -22.84 -7.88
C SER A 365 -3.52 -23.07 -7.50
N GLY A 366 -4.43 -23.12 -8.48
CA GLY A 366 -5.84 -23.49 -8.25
C GLY A 366 -6.81 -22.31 -8.08
N ALA A 367 -6.36 -21.07 -8.30
CA ALA A 367 -7.26 -19.93 -8.41
C ALA A 367 -8.18 -20.07 -9.63
N ARG A 368 -9.45 -19.72 -9.48
CA ARG A 368 -10.46 -19.73 -10.56
C ARG A 368 -11.07 -18.35 -10.73
N GLY A 369 -11.49 -18.05 -11.96
CA GLY A 369 -12.01 -16.73 -12.30
C GLY A 369 -13.40 -16.79 -12.92
N LEU A 370 -14.23 -15.82 -12.54
CA LEU A 370 -15.51 -15.50 -13.15
C LEU A 370 -15.44 -14.09 -13.78
N PRO A 371 -16.33 -13.76 -14.73
CA PRO A 371 -16.41 -12.41 -15.29
C PRO A 371 -16.48 -11.33 -14.19
N PRO A 372 -15.82 -10.17 -14.37
CA PRO A 372 -15.88 -9.07 -13.42
C PRO A 372 -17.27 -8.41 -13.41
N SER A 373 -17.52 -7.58 -12.38
CA SER A 373 -18.69 -6.70 -12.35
C SER A 373 -18.60 -5.59 -13.39
N ALA A 374 -19.76 -5.03 -13.78
CA ALA A 374 -19.84 -3.85 -14.65
C ALA A 374 -19.48 -2.53 -13.96
N ASP A 375 -19.15 -2.59 -12.66
CA ASP A 375 -18.86 -1.44 -11.82
C ASP A 375 -17.41 -1.47 -11.33
N TYR A 376 -16.80 -0.29 -11.17
CA TYR A 376 -15.64 -0.08 -10.33
C TYR A 376 -16.07 0.19 -8.89
N LYS A 377 -15.29 -0.31 -7.92
CA LYS A 377 -15.30 0.23 -6.56
C LYS A 377 -14.63 1.60 -6.60
N VAL A 378 -15.20 2.57 -5.89
CA VAL A 378 -14.67 3.92 -5.73
C VAL A 378 -14.39 4.16 -4.25
N CYS A 379 -13.17 4.61 -3.93
CA CYS A 379 -12.84 5.13 -2.60
C CYS A 379 -12.96 6.65 -2.63
N ALA A 380 -14.02 7.15 -1.99
CA ALA A 380 -14.12 8.55 -1.64
C ALA A 380 -13.58 8.79 -0.23
N THR A 381 -13.02 9.97 0.03
CA THR A 381 -12.63 10.35 1.38
C THR A 381 -13.24 11.69 1.75
N TYR A 382 -13.69 11.82 3.00
CA TYR A 382 -14.34 13.04 3.48
C TYR A 382 -13.86 13.43 4.88
N MET A 383 -13.96 14.72 5.18
CA MET A 383 -13.62 15.25 6.50
C MET A 383 -14.76 14.99 7.49
N ASP A 384 -14.45 14.27 8.57
CA ASP A 384 -15.35 14.01 9.69
C ASP A 384 -14.80 14.66 10.97
N GLY A 385 -14.66 15.99 10.99
CA GLY A 385 -14.18 16.72 12.16
C GLY A 385 -12.68 16.53 12.47
N PHE A 386 -12.33 16.55 13.76
CA PHE A 386 -10.94 16.58 14.24
C PHE A 386 -10.72 15.59 15.38
N ARG A 387 -9.47 15.14 15.54
CA ARG A 387 -9.02 14.34 16.69
C ARG A 387 -7.80 14.94 17.37
N ALA A 388 -7.63 14.59 18.64
CA ALA A 388 -6.41 14.84 19.40
C ALA A 388 -6.11 13.63 20.28
N THR A 389 -4.84 13.26 20.38
CA THR A 389 -4.38 12.11 21.18
C THR A 389 -3.37 12.57 22.21
N ALA A 390 -3.60 12.18 23.46
CA ALA A 390 -2.69 12.42 24.58
C ALA A 390 -2.15 11.09 25.10
N VAL A 391 -0.82 10.98 25.17
CA VAL A 391 -0.12 9.78 25.66
C VAL A 391 0.76 10.19 26.83
N CYS A 392 0.47 9.66 28.01
CA CYS A 392 1.14 10.04 29.25
C CYS A 392 1.54 8.79 30.07
N PRO A 393 2.84 8.47 30.20
CA PRO A 393 3.28 7.37 31.05
C PRO A 393 3.08 7.72 32.53
N VAL A 394 2.70 6.74 33.32
CA VAL A 394 2.41 6.83 34.75
C VAL A 394 3.25 5.78 35.47
N GLY A 395 4.11 6.23 36.38
CA GLY A 395 4.98 5.37 37.17
C GLY A 395 4.55 5.24 38.63
N GLY A 396 5.05 4.19 39.28
CA GLY A 396 4.92 3.93 40.72
C GLY A 396 3.67 3.12 41.10
N PRO A 397 3.41 2.96 42.41
CA PRO A 397 2.29 2.15 42.90
C PRO A 397 0.95 2.62 42.32
N ARG A 398 0.06 1.67 42.04
CA ARG A 398 -1.29 1.91 41.48
C ARG A 398 -1.25 2.69 40.15
N ALA A 399 -0.25 2.43 39.29
CA ALA A 399 -0.08 3.17 38.04
C ALA A 399 -1.34 3.14 37.17
N ALA A 400 -1.96 1.96 37.02
CA ALA A 400 -3.19 1.81 36.24
C ALA A 400 -4.37 2.63 36.80
N GLU A 401 -4.64 2.53 38.11
CA GLU A 401 -5.72 3.27 38.78
C GLU A 401 -5.51 4.78 38.70
N LYS A 402 -4.28 5.26 38.97
CA LYS A 402 -3.91 6.68 38.85
C LYS A 402 -4.09 7.17 37.42
N GLY A 403 -3.69 6.35 36.45
CA GLY A 403 -3.84 6.64 35.03
C GLY A 403 -5.30 6.84 34.65
N ARG A 404 -6.16 5.86 34.99
CA ARG A 404 -7.60 5.91 34.74
C ARG A 404 -8.26 7.12 35.38
N ARG A 405 -8.00 7.34 36.68
CA ARG A 405 -8.56 8.48 37.43
C ARG A 405 -8.14 9.82 36.82
N THR A 406 -6.90 9.94 36.37
CA THR A 406 -6.37 11.14 35.71
C THR A 406 -7.09 11.38 34.39
N ALA A 407 -7.17 10.37 33.53
CA ALA A 407 -7.82 10.45 32.22
C ALA A 407 -9.30 10.85 32.32
N GLU A 408 -10.06 10.16 33.17
CA GLU A 408 -11.48 10.47 33.42
C GLU A 408 -11.66 11.89 33.97
N SER A 409 -10.76 12.34 34.84
CA SER A 409 -10.81 13.68 35.43
C SER A 409 -10.55 14.78 34.41
N ILE A 410 -9.62 14.55 33.46
CA ILE A 410 -9.37 15.46 32.33
C ILE A 410 -10.62 15.58 31.48
N ILE A 411 -11.22 14.45 31.04
CA ILE A 411 -12.44 14.47 30.22
C ILE A 411 -13.58 15.18 30.95
N LYS A 412 -13.81 14.85 32.22
CA LYS A 412 -14.84 15.50 33.04
C LYS A 412 -14.58 17.00 33.22
N ARG A 413 -13.32 17.45 33.29
CA ARG A 413 -12.97 18.87 33.34
C ARG A 413 -13.27 19.56 32.00
N VAL A 414 -12.85 18.98 30.89
CA VAL A 414 -13.07 19.58 29.56
C VAL A 414 -14.56 19.66 29.24
N ARG A 415 -15.36 18.63 29.57
CA ARG A 415 -16.82 18.67 29.47
C ARG A 415 -17.46 19.84 30.24
N ARG A 416 -16.94 20.15 31.44
CA ARG A 416 -17.39 21.32 32.21
C ARG A 416 -17.05 22.62 31.50
N ILE A 417 -15.86 22.72 30.92
CA ILE A 417 -15.43 23.89 30.12
C ILE A 417 -16.35 24.05 28.89
N PHE A 418 -16.63 22.97 28.16
CA PHE A 418 -17.55 23.00 27.02
C PHE A 418 -18.93 23.50 27.42
N LYS A 419 -19.51 22.98 28.51
CA LYS A 419 -20.80 23.44 29.03
C LYS A 419 -20.80 24.93 29.40
N GLN A 420 -19.74 25.42 30.04
CA GLN A 420 -19.61 26.83 30.40
C GLN A 420 -19.50 27.75 29.17
N LEU A 421 -18.93 27.25 28.08
CA LEU A 421 -18.74 27.98 26.83
C LEU A 421 -19.86 27.75 25.80
N GLY A 422 -20.91 26.99 26.15
CA GLY A 422 -22.01 26.65 25.23
C GLY A 422 -21.58 25.80 24.03
N MET A 423 -20.55 24.97 24.19
CA MET A 423 -20.04 24.07 23.14
C MET A 423 -20.69 22.68 23.23
N GLU A 424 -20.77 21.98 22.09
CA GLU A 424 -21.16 20.56 22.05
C GLU A 424 -20.14 19.69 22.82
N ASP A 425 -20.58 18.50 23.27
CA ASP A 425 -19.67 17.51 23.86
C ASP A 425 -18.81 16.84 22.78
N PHE A 426 -17.77 16.12 23.21
CA PHE A 426 -17.01 15.22 22.36
C PHE A 426 -17.92 14.30 21.54
N SER A 427 -17.61 14.16 20.26
CA SER A 427 -18.28 13.21 19.37
C SER A 427 -17.93 11.77 19.74
N SER A 428 -16.68 11.52 20.16
CA SER A 428 -16.26 10.27 20.79
C SER A 428 -15.06 10.48 21.72
N VAL A 429 -14.91 9.60 22.70
CA VAL A 429 -13.81 9.57 23.66
C VAL A 429 -13.38 8.13 23.85
N ASN A 430 -12.10 7.85 23.61
CA ASN A 430 -11.47 6.58 23.94
C ASN A 430 -10.40 6.81 25.02
N ILE A 431 -10.46 6.02 26.09
CA ILE A 431 -9.46 5.99 27.16
C ILE A 431 -8.98 4.54 27.27
N GLN A 432 -7.68 4.33 27.08
CA GLN A 432 -7.03 3.05 27.34
C GLN A 432 -5.86 3.26 28.29
N ILE A 433 -5.70 2.34 29.24
CA ILE A 433 -4.56 2.29 30.14
C ILE A 433 -3.69 1.11 29.73
N LEU A 434 -2.65 1.38 28.94
CA LEU A 434 -1.69 0.34 28.55
C LEU A 434 -0.93 -0.13 29.79
N GLY A 435 -0.74 -1.45 29.91
CA GLY A 435 -0.24 -2.10 31.12
C GLY A 435 -1.34 -2.51 32.10
N ALA A 436 -2.60 -2.09 31.91
CA ALA A 436 -3.76 -2.58 32.66
C ALA A 436 -4.54 -3.69 31.93
N GLU A 437 -4.03 -4.15 30.78
CA GLU A 437 -4.69 -5.14 29.90
C GLU A 437 -6.06 -4.69 29.35
N ASP A 438 -6.31 -3.37 29.25
CA ASP A 438 -7.57 -2.82 28.70
C ASP A 438 -7.91 -3.34 27.30
N THR A 439 -6.91 -3.65 26.47
CA THR A 439 -7.08 -4.25 25.13
C THR A 439 -7.78 -5.61 25.16
N TYR A 440 -7.64 -6.37 26.25
CA TYR A 440 -8.25 -7.69 26.40
C TYR A 440 -9.69 -7.63 26.94
N GLY A 441 -10.16 -6.45 27.35
CA GLY A 441 -11.53 -6.25 27.84
C GLY A 441 -11.88 -7.23 28.98
N PRO A 442 -12.99 -8.00 28.87
CA PRO A 442 -13.38 -8.98 29.88
C PRO A 442 -12.37 -10.11 30.13
N HIS A 443 -11.42 -10.32 29.21
CA HIS A 443 -10.40 -11.37 29.30
C HIS A 443 -9.10 -10.89 29.95
N ALA A 444 -9.04 -9.65 30.44
CA ALA A 444 -7.90 -9.16 31.20
C ALA A 444 -7.65 -10.03 32.43
N SER A 445 -6.40 -10.42 32.64
CA SER A 445 -5.94 -11.32 33.70
C SER A 445 -5.47 -10.60 34.98
N GLY A 446 -5.75 -9.30 35.07
CA GLY A 446 -5.70 -8.53 36.32
C GLY A 446 -4.34 -8.53 37.02
N ARG A 447 -3.34 -7.84 36.46
CA ARG A 447 -2.03 -7.65 37.11
C ARG A 447 -1.85 -6.22 37.60
N SER A 448 -1.40 -6.07 38.84
CA SER A 448 -0.97 -4.76 39.36
C SER A 448 0.35 -4.34 38.70
N THR A 449 0.28 -3.40 37.75
CA THR A 449 1.49 -2.81 37.15
C THR A 449 1.96 -1.57 37.92
N ARG A 450 3.29 -1.39 37.98
CA ARG A 450 3.95 -0.17 38.47
C ARG A 450 4.28 0.82 37.35
N GLU A 451 4.01 0.44 36.11
CA GLU A 451 4.24 1.22 34.90
C GLU A 451 3.04 1.06 33.99
N ALA A 452 2.35 2.17 33.72
CA ALA A 452 1.20 2.20 32.83
C ALA A 452 1.30 3.40 31.88
N VAL A 453 0.54 3.38 30.79
CA VAL A 453 0.44 4.53 29.89
C VAL A 453 -1.01 4.92 29.72
N ILE A 454 -1.34 6.16 30.04
CA ILE A 454 -2.61 6.76 29.65
C ILE A 454 -2.57 6.99 28.15
N TRP A 455 -3.48 6.37 27.41
CA TRP A 455 -3.73 6.63 26.00
C TRP A 455 -5.15 7.18 25.84
N MET A 456 -5.25 8.47 25.56
CA MET A 456 -6.54 9.15 25.38
C MET A 456 -6.66 9.65 23.94
N ALA A 457 -7.73 9.27 23.25
CA ALA A 457 -8.10 9.84 21.96
C ALA A 457 -9.48 10.48 22.07
N VAL A 458 -9.62 11.71 21.58
CA VAL A 458 -10.89 12.44 21.56
C VAL A 458 -11.21 12.91 20.16
N HIS A 459 -12.49 12.90 19.81
CA HIS A 459 -13.03 13.36 18.54
C HIS A 459 -14.04 14.48 18.78
N HIS A 460 -14.01 15.51 17.94
CA HIS A 460 -14.98 16.60 17.98
C HIS A 460 -15.09 17.28 16.61
N ARG A 461 -16.28 17.76 16.25
CA ARG A 461 -16.54 18.46 14.97
C ARG A 461 -15.74 19.75 14.81
N GLN A 462 -15.51 20.46 15.91
CA GLN A 462 -14.78 21.74 15.95
C GLN A 462 -13.35 21.57 16.46
N LYS A 463 -12.38 22.04 15.68
CA LYS A 463 -10.94 22.07 16.03
C LYS A 463 -10.66 22.76 17.37
N LYS A 464 -11.32 23.90 17.60
CA LYS A 464 -11.14 24.74 18.81
C LYS A 464 -11.44 23.98 20.11
N ALA A 465 -12.42 23.08 20.10
CA ALA A 465 -12.75 22.24 21.25
C ALA A 465 -11.57 21.33 21.64
N LEU A 466 -10.89 20.78 20.64
CA LEU A 466 -9.73 19.90 20.86
C LEU A 466 -8.46 20.66 21.25
N GLU A 467 -8.34 21.91 20.84
CA GLU A 467 -7.28 22.80 21.34
C GLU A 467 -7.45 23.09 22.84
N MET A 468 -8.70 23.16 23.35
CA MET A 468 -8.98 23.25 24.78
C MET A 468 -8.62 21.95 25.50
N PHE A 469 -9.04 20.81 24.97
CA PHE A 469 -8.63 19.50 25.49
C PHE A 469 -7.10 19.38 25.59
N ALA A 470 -6.38 19.75 24.53
CA ALA A 470 -4.92 19.68 24.49
C ALA A 470 -4.25 20.55 25.57
N ARG A 471 -4.85 21.68 25.94
CA ARG A 471 -4.34 22.56 27.02
C ARG A 471 -4.53 21.96 28.40
N GLU A 472 -5.53 21.10 28.59
CA GLU A 472 -5.84 20.47 29.88
C GLU A 472 -4.99 19.22 30.21
N ILE A 473 -4.14 18.76 29.30
CA ILE A 473 -3.24 17.62 29.58
C ILE A 473 -2.11 18.01 30.54
N ALA A 474 -1.37 19.08 30.24
CA ALA A 474 -0.21 19.48 31.06
C ALA A 474 -0.55 19.84 32.52
N PRO A 475 -1.66 20.54 32.82
CA PRO A 475 -2.08 20.80 34.20
C PRO A 475 -2.32 19.55 35.05
N ALA A 476 -2.51 18.37 34.44
CA ALA A 476 -2.63 17.12 35.19
C ALA A 476 -1.33 16.77 35.95
N GLY A 477 -0.17 17.18 35.44
CA GLY A 477 1.12 16.89 36.07
C GLY A 477 1.33 17.55 37.42
N THR A 478 0.65 18.67 37.69
CA THR A 478 0.71 19.38 38.98
C THR A 478 -0.57 19.28 39.78
N GLY A 479 -1.72 19.10 39.11
CA GLY A 479 -3.05 19.13 39.75
C GLY A 479 -3.74 17.78 39.92
N MET A 480 -3.09 16.65 39.59
CA MET A 480 -3.70 15.32 39.65
C MET A 480 -2.73 14.28 40.28
N ALA A 481 -2.89 12.99 39.96
CA ALA A 481 -2.19 11.90 40.64
C ALA A 481 -0.66 11.96 40.45
N PRO A 482 0.14 11.61 41.47
CA PRO A 482 1.59 11.60 41.36
C PRO A 482 2.08 10.49 40.43
N GLY A 483 3.25 10.71 39.83
CA GLY A 483 3.89 9.74 38.93
C GLY A 483 3.48 9.87 37.47
N LEU A 484 2.67 10.87 37.11
CA LEU A 484 2.50 11.27 35.71
C LEU A 484 3.84 11.82 35.19
N THR A 485 4.42 11.12 34.22
CA THR A 485 5.66 11.53 33.56
C THR A 485 5.33 12.39 32.33
N GLY A 486 6.35 12.91 31.64
CA GLY A 486 6.17 13.85 30.54
C GLY A 486 5.14 13.40 29.48
N ILE A 487 4.52 14.37 28.82
CA ILE A 487 3.55 14.08 27.74
C ILE A 487 4.35 13.69 26.49
N VAL A 488 4.13 12.47 25.99
CA VAL A 488 4.82 11.98 24.79
C VAL A 488 4.43 12.86 23.60
N GLY A 489 5.42 13.45 22.94
CA GLY A 489 5.20 14.40 21.84
C GLY A 489 4.78 15.81 22.28
N GLY A 490 4.72 16.10 23.59
CA GLY A 490 4.33 17.41 24.13
C GLY A 490 2.82 17.65 24.11
N ARG A 491 2.39 18.91 23.94
CA ARG A 491 0.96 19.23 23.86
C ARG A 491 0.31 18.48 22.68
N PRO A 492 -0.82 17.76 22.88
CA PRO A 492 -1.48 17.03 21.80
C PRO A 492 -1.73 17.91 20.57
N ARG A 493 -1.31 17.43 19.40
CA ARG A 493 -1.62 18.08 18.14
C ARG A 493 -3.04 17.72 17.72
N VAL A 494 -3.80 18.72 17.27
CA VAL A 494 -5.12 18.50 16.68
C VAL A 494 -4.94 18.18 15.20
N SER A 495 -5.43 17.02 14.75
CA SER A 495 -5.41 16.60 13.36
C SER A 495 -6.83 16.45 12.81
N PRO A 496 -7.05 16.68 11.50
CA PRO A 496 -8.32 16.29 10.87
C PRO A 496 -8.56 14.78 11.00
N VAL A 497 -9.83 14.38 11.01
CA VAL A 497 -10.25 12.97 10.85
C VAL A 497 -10.82 12.83 9.45
N LEU A 498 -10.23 11.92 8.69
CA LEU A 498 -10.62 11.62 7.32
C LEU A 498 -11.22 10.22 7.34
N LYS A 499 -12.41 10.08 6.77
CA LYS A 499 -13.11 8.79 6.69
C LYS A 499 -13.27 8.38 5.22
N PRO A 500 -13.08 7.09 4.92
CA PRO A 500 -13.42 6.57 3.62
C PRO A 500 -14.93 6.43 3.46
N PHE A 501 -15.40 6.50 2.22
CA PHE A 501 -16.77 6.19 1.81
C PHE A 501 -16.68 5.44 0.48
N PHE A 502 -17.17 4.20 0.47
CA PHE A 502 -17.05 3.34 -0.70
C PHE A 502 -18.36 3.20 -1.43
N PHE A 503 -18.32 3.31 -2.75
CA PHE A 503 -19.48 3.12 -3.61
C PHE A 503 -19.10 2.48 -4.94
N LEU A 504 -20.10 1.99 -5.68
CA LEU A 504 -19.95 1.39 -7.00
C LEU A 504 -20.29 2.41 -8.08
N HIS A 505 -19.45 2.51 -9.11
CA HIS A 505 -19.64 3.39 -10.24
C HIS A 505 -19.49 2.63 -11.57
N PRO A 506 -20.40 2.80 -12.55
CA PRO A 506 -20.34 2.05 -13.80
C PRO A 506 -19.04 2.26 -14.57
N LYS A 507 -18.39 1.17 -14.99
CA LYS A 507 -17.13 1.24 -15.76
C LYS A 507 -17.27 2.02 -17.07
N VAL A 508 -18.46 1.93 -17.69
CA VAL A 508 -18.78 2.61 -18.95
C VAL A 508 -18.83 4.13 -18.83
N GLU A 509 -18.91 4.67 -17.62
CA GLU A 509 -18.90 6.11 -17.33
C GLU A 509 -17.48 6.63 -17.01
N VAL A 510 -16.50 5.72 -16.87
CA VAL A 510 -15.10 6.06 -16.60
C VAL A 510 -14.29 6.05 -17.89
N LYS A 511 -13.64 7.17 -18.18
CA LYS A 511 -12.66 7.28 -19.27
C LYS A 511 -11.27 7.09 -18.69
N VAL A 512 -10.53 6.13 -19.23
CA VAL A 512 -9.15 5.87 -18.87
C VAL A 512 -8.24 6.38 -19.98
N ASP A 513 -7.32 7.25 -19.59
CA ASP A 513 -6.37 7.90 -20.47
C ASP A 513 -4.98 7.32 -20.25
N ILE A 514 -4.28 7.02 -21.34
CA ILE A 514 -2.87 6.63 -21.35
C ILE A 514 -2.05 7.77 -21.93
N HIS A 515 -1.10 8.25 -21.13
CA HIS A 515 -0.09 9.20 -21.58
C HIS A 515 1.25 8.50 -21.73
N LEU A 516 1.98 8.76 -22.82
CA LEU A 516 3.34 8.28 -23.02
C LEU A 516 4.28 9.48 -23.15
N ASN A 517 5.28 9.55 -22.29
CA ASN A 517 6.24 10.65 -22.21
C ASN A 517 5.56 12.05 -22.07
N GLY A 518 4.40 12.10 -21.43
CA GLY A 518 3.62 13.33 -21.21
C GLY A 518 2.58 13.64 -22.28
N GLU A 519 2.59 12.93 -23.42
CA GLU A 519 1.58 13.08 -24.47
C GLU A 519 0.45 12.08 -24.30
N LEU A 520 -0.81 12.52 -24.43
CA LEU A 520 -1.96 11.62 -24.47
C LEU A 520 -1.90 10.80 -25.77
N VAL A 521 -1.81 9.47 -25.66
CA VAL A 521 -1.69 8.58 -26.82
C VAL A 521 -2.95 7.73 -27.06
N GLU A 522 -3.70 7.42 -26.00
CA GLU A 522 -4.88 6.58 -26.10
C GLU A 522 -5.88 6.94 -25.00
N THR A 523 -7.16 6.92 -25.33
CA THR A 523 -8.28 7.03 -24.38
C THR A 523 -9.21 5.86 -24.64
N PHE A 524 -9.56 5.10 -23.62
CA PHE A 524 -10.56 4.04 -23.74
C PHE A 524 -11.50 4.00 -22.54
N THR A 525 -12.66 3.41 -22.79
CA THR A 525 -13.68 3.13 -21.77
C THR A 525 -13.80 1.61 -21.70
N GLU A 526 -13.75 1.06 -20.50
CA GLU A 526 -13.99 -0.37 -20.33
C GLU A 526 -15.46 -0.68 -20.58
N VAL A 527 -15.73 -1.39 -21.67
CA VAL A 527 -17.05 -1.95 -21.96
C VAL A 527 -17.06 -3.39 -21.46
N THR A 528 -17.40 -3.58 -20.19
CA THR A 528 -17.71 -4.92 -19.69
C THR A 528 -19.14 -5.26 -20.13
N LEU A 529 -19.29 -6.26 -21.02
CA LEU A 529 -20.59 -6.87 -21.27
C LEU A 529 -21.04 -7.50 -19.97
N ALA A 530 -22.02 -6.88 -19.31
CA ALA A 530 -22.60 -7.42 -18.09
C ALA A 530 -23.18 -8.81 -18.37
N SER A 531 -22.43 -9.86 -18.07
CA SER A 531 -23.04 -11.15 -17.81
C SER A 531 -23.76 -10.99 -16.49
N ALA A 532 -25.09 -10.94 -16.54
CA ALA A 532 -25.97 -11.00 -15.38
C ALA A 532 -25.88 -12.38 -14.73
N SER A 533 -24.69 -12.80 -14.28
CA SER A 533 -24.54 -13.96 -13.45
C SER A 533 -24.79 -13.54 -12.00
N LYS A 534 -26.07 -13.43 -11.65
CA LYS A 534 -26.53 -13.80 -10.30
C LYS A 534 -26.43 -15.32 -10.16
N ALA A 535 -25.32 -15.96 -10.55
CA ALA A 535 -24.99 -17.24 -9.99
C ALA A 535 -24.65 -16.93 -8.53
N ALA A 536 -25.67 -16.99 -7.67
CA ALA A 536 -25.46 -17.32 -6.30
C ALA A 536 -24.70 -18.64 -6.32
N LEU A 537 -23.37 -18.59 -6.23
CA LEU A 537 -22.63 -19.68 -5.64
C LEU A 537 -23.22 -19.78 -4.25
N SER A 538 -24.20 -20.67 -4.11
CA SER A 538 -24.70 -21.09 -2.81
C SER A 538 -23.49 -21.36 -1.95
N SER A 539 -23.47 -20.81 -0.72
CA SER A 539 -22.51 -21.24 0.30
C SER A 539 -22.45 -22.76 0.24
N PRO A 540 -21.28 -23.38 0.01
CA PRO A 540 -21.28 -24.82 -0.12
C PRO A 540 -21.78 -25.43 1.19
N PRO A 541 -22.41 -26.61 1.11
CA PRO A 541 -22.51 -27.44 2.30
C PRO A 541 -21.09 -27.57 2.86
N THR A 542 -20.95 -27.46 4.17
CA THR A 542 -19.78 -27.96 4.88
C THR A 542 -19.48 -29.32 4.26
N SER A 543 -18.32 -29.49 3.63
CA SER A 543 -17.95 -30.77 3.05
C SER A 543 -17.83 -31.76 4.21
N GLU A 544 -18.94 -32.41 4.54
CA GLU A 544 -19.04 -33.65 5.28
C GLU A 544 -18.48 -34.76 4.39
N THR A 545 -17.21 -34.67 4.01
CA THR A 545 -16.47 -35.89 3.73
C THR A 545 -16.10 -36.42 5.11
N PRO A 546 -16.69 -37.53 5.58
CA PRO A 546 -16.27 -38.14 6.83
C PRO A 546 -14.83 -38.59 6.65
N ASP A 547 -13.91 -37.80 7.18
CA ASP A 547 -12.51 -38.15 7.17
C ASP A 547 -12.32 -39.30 8.16
N THR A 548 -11.91 -40.46 7.65
CA THR A 548 -11.75 -41.70 8.41
C THR A 548 -10.38 -41.79 9.09
N SER A 549 -9.79 -40.63 9.42
CA SER A 549 -8.54 -40.54 10.15
C SER A 549 -8.77 -40.95 11.61
N THR A 550 -8.22 -42.13 11.96
CA THR A 550 -8.36 -42.77 13.28
C THR A 550 -7.25 -42.37 14.27
N ASP A 551 -6.39 -41.43 13.89
CA ASP A 551 -5.15 -41.10 14.63
C ASP A 551 -5.25 -39.88 15.55
N LEU A 552 -6.41 -39.21 15.63
CA LEU A 552 -6.59 -38.07 16.54
C LEU A 552 -7.12 -38.49 17.92
N PRO A 553 -6.62 -37.88 19.00
CA PRO A 553 -7.16 -38.08 20.34
C PRO A 553 -8.67 -37.83 20.38
N SER A 554 -9.44 -38.84 20.82
CA SER A 554 -10.88 -38.70 21.03
C SER A 554 -11.18 -38.12 22.41
N GLY A 555 -11.97 -37.04 22.48
CA GLY A 555 -12.39 -36.43 23.75
C GLY A 555 -12.42 -34.90 23.71
N PRO A 556 -12.84 -34.23 24.79
CA PRO A 556 -12.78 -32.78 24.89
C PRO A 556 -11.34 -32.32 25.12
N HIS A 557 -10.76 -31.68 24.11
CA HIS A 557 -9.44 -31.04 24.19
C HIS A 557 -9.57 -29.53 24.05
N ASN A 558 -8.73 -28.78 24.77
CA ASN A 558 -8.63 -27.33 24.65
C ASN A 558 -7.26 -26.98 24.06
N TYR A 559 -7.26 -26.19 23.00
CA TYR A 559 -6.06 -25.69 22.34
C TYR A 559 -6.15 -24.16 22.25
N ARG A 560 -5.01 -23.47 22.16
CA ARG A 560 -5.02 -22.06 21.76
C ARG A 560 -5.27 -22.01 20.25
N LEU A 561 -5.95 -20.98 19.77
CA LEU A 561 -6.20 -20.82 18.33
C LEU A 561 -4.90 -20.79 17.52
N GLU A 562 -3.89 -20.08 18.02
CA GLU A 562 -2.55 -20.00 17.45
C GLU A 562 -1.80 -21.34 17.37
N ASP A 563 -2.25 -22.37 18.12
CA ASP A 563 -1.67 -23.72 18.03
C ASP A 563 -2.27 -24.55 16.88
N LEU A 564 -3.42 -24.12 16.35
CA LEU A 564 -4.22 -24.88 15.37
C LEU A 564 -4.32 -24.19 14.02
N ALA A 565 -4.34 -22.86 14.00
CA ALA A 565 -4.63 -22.08 12.82
C ALA A 565 -3.75 -20.83 12.75
N TYR A 566 -3.45 -20.45 11.52
CA TYR A 566 -2.92 -19.15 11.20
C TYR A 566 -4.09 -18.19 11.02
N THR A 567 -3.94 -16.99 11.58
CA THR A 567 -4.99 -15.97 11.51
C THR A 567 -4.43 -14.68 10.97
N ARG A 568 -5.25 -13.98 10.20
CA ARG A 568 -4.90 -12.65 9.71
C ARG A 568 -6.08 -11.74 9.82
N SER A 569 -5.87 -10.54 10.35
CA SER A 569 -6.87 -9.49 10.34
C SER A 569 -6.44 -8.34 9.45
N GLY A 570 -7.40 -7.73 8.77
CA GLY A 570 -7.22 -6.47 8.07
C GLY A 570 -8.50 -5.64 8.12
N ASP A 571 -8.37 -4.32 8.01
CA ASP A 571 -9.48 -3.39 8.01
C ASP A 571 -9.72 -2.81 6.62
N LYS A 572 -10.97 -2.83 6.16
CA LYS A 572 -11.42 -2.17 4.93
C LYS A 572 -12.59 -1.26 5.27
N GLY A 573 -12.29 0.02 5.48
CA GLY A 573 -13.31 0.99 5.86
C GLY A 573 -13.86 0.74 7.26
N ASP A 574 -15.19 0.61 7.36
CA ASP A 574 -15.88 0.32 8.62
C ASP A 574 -15.94 -1.19 8.94
N SER A 575 -15.29 -2.03 8.13
CA SER A 575 -15.24 -3.48 8.32
C SER A 575 -13.86 -3.95 8.79
N ALA A 576 -13.86 -4.87 9.76
CA ALA A 576 -12.69 -5.65 10.12
C ALA A 576 -12.91 -7.09 9.65
N ASN A 577 -11.97 -7.63 8.89
CA ASN A 577 -11.95 -9.02 8.47
C ASN A 577 -10.99 -9.81 9.39
N ILE A 578 -11.36 -11.03 9.73
CA ILE A 578 -10.50 -12.01 10.39
C ILE A 578 -10.54 -13.26 9.51
N GLY A 579 -9.48 -13.46 8.73
CA GLY A 579 -9.22 -14.67 7.98
C GLY A 579 -8.57 -15.72 8.87
N GLU A 580 -8.97 -16.97 8.69
CA GLU A 580 -8.42 -18.13 9.41
C GLU A 580 -8.11 -19.24 8.41
N THR A 581 -6.95 -19.86 8.57
CA THR A 581 -6.51 -21.00 7.76
C THR A 581 -5.75 -22.00 8.62
N SER A 582 -6.00 -23.29 8.44
CA SER A 582 -5.36 -24.35 9.21
C SER A 582 -4.92 -25.47 8.27
N PRO A 583 -3.71 -26.01 8.44
CA PRO A 583 -3.29 -27.22 7.75
C PRO A 583 -4.06 -28.47 8.25
N TYR A 584 -4.82 -28.37 9.35
CA TYR A 584 -5.54 -29.46 10.00
C TYR A 584 -7.07 -29.43 9.77
N PHE A 585 -7.61 -28.48 8.97
CA PHE A 585 -9.07 -28.31 8.83
C PHE A 585 -9.79 -29.51 8.20
N SER A 586 -9.10 -30.42 7.51
CA SER A 586 -9.67 -31.72 7.12
C SER A 586 -10.09 -32.58 8.32
N HIS A 587 -9.54 -32.31 9.51
CA HIS A 587 -9.68 -33.16 10.70
C HIS A 587 -10.32 -32.45 11.91
N CYS A 588 -10.42 -31.13 11.91
CA CYS A 588 -11.10 -30.37 12.96
C CYS A 588 -12.54 -30.01 12.53
N THR A 589 -13.46 -30.96 12.68
CA THR A 589 -14.89 -30.63 12.78
C THR A 589 -15.21 -30.38 14.25
N THR A 590 -15.36 -29.14 14.71
CA THR A 590 -16.15 -28.88 15.93
C THR A 590 -16.50 -27.42 16.22
N ALA A 591 -17.81 -27.19 16.25
CA ALA A 591 -18.60 -26.44 17.23
C ALA A 591 -17.87 -25.44 18.17
N ALA A 592 -17.67 -24.22 17.69
CA ALA A 592 -17.87 -23.03 18.52
C ALA A 592 -19.36 -22.61 18.44
N PRO A 593 -19.96 -21.95 19.45
CA PRO A 593 -21.25 -21.29 19.28
C PRO A 593 -21.09 -20.19 18.22
N GLY A 594 -21.49 -20.51 16.99
CA GLY A 594 -21.17 -19.76 15.77
C GLY A 594 -20.10 -20.51 14.98
N GLY A 595 -20.51 -21.30 13.98
CA GLY A 595 -19.59 -22.07 13.15
C GLY A 595 -18.70 -21.16 12.30
N PHE A 596 -17.38 -21.36 12.37
CA PHE A 596 -16.38 -20.69 11.54
C PHE A 596 -15.76 -21.74 10.60
N ILE A 597 -16.33 -21.86 9.41
CA ILE A 597 -15.54 -22.02 8.19
C ILE A 597 -15.82 -20.72 7.45
N SER A 598 -14.83 -19.82 7.42
CA SER A 598 -14.94 -18.43 6.95
C SER A 598 -16.12 -17.63 7.52
N SER A 599 -16.46 -17.73 8.81
CA SER A 599 -17.47 -16.82 9.35
C SER A 599 -16.84 -15.48 9.74
N GLN A 600 -17.46 -14.42 9.23
CA GLN A 600 -17.08 -13.03 9.47
C GLN A 600 -17.58 -12.62 10.86
N LYS A 601 -16.75 -11.93 11.62
CA LYS A 601 -17.26 -11.00 12.64
C LYS A 601 -16.81 -9.59 12.26
N SER A 602 -17.68 -8.86 11.58
CA SER A 602 -17.56 -7.41 11.46
C SER A 602 -17.77 -6.80 12.84
N TYR A 603 -16.70 -6.55 13.57
CA TYR A 603 -16.77 -5.72 14.77
C TYR A 603 -16.87 -4.26 14.34
N PHE A 604 -18.10 -3.73 14.35
CA PHE A 604 -18.28 -2.28 14.33
C PHE A 604 -17.76 -1.72 15.66
N PHE A 605 -16.57 -1.12 15.64
CA PHE A 605 -16.15 -0.27 16.74
C PHE A 605 -16.99 1.02 16.71
N PRO A 606 -17.73 1.35 17.80
CA PRO A 606 -18.55 2.57 17.85
C PRO A 606 -17.73 3.87 17.83
#